data_AF-A0A074Z2B9-F1
#
_entry.id   AF-A0A074Z2B9-F1
#
_cell.length_a   1.000
_cell.length_b   1.000
_cell.length_c   1.000
_cell.angle_alpha   90.00
_cell.angle_beta   90.00
_cell.angle_gamma   90.00
#
_symmetry.space_group_name_H-M   'P 1'
#
loop_
_entity.id
_entity.type
_entity.pdbx_description
1 polymer ?
#
loop_
_entity_poly.entity_id
_entity_poly.type
_entity_poly.pdbx_seq_one_letter_code
_entity_poly.pdbx_strand_id
1 'polypeptide(L)'
;MPHPYDSSKSTLVLCNSSGTSADLYRHQYENKDLNKLANLLAIELLGHGQTRAKTENSTYWASVVMNLQVLDTLDIKGKVFVLGTSQGTPSFKPANEFYHFMNFTGFGKDIPTEDGKFWVKATQKNWDGDDGRRRARMCAINLRNRDGLHSRLFDVGIPVLWLHGDQDVVYSVANAQEEIKLFVNSPDATLQVIEGGPHYLKYTKAKEVDAALTKFFSKYIKQAKL
;
A
#
# COMPACT_ATOMS: atom_id res chain seq x y z
N MET A 1 25.77 14.30 -17.38
CA MET A 1 25.38 15.60 -17.97
C MET A 1 26.39 15.98 -19.03
N PRO A 2 25.97 16.43 -20.22
CA PRO A 2 26.90 16.87 -21.27
C PRO A 2 27.45 18.29 -21.06
N HIS A 3 26.82 19.09 -20.18
CA HIS A 3 27.21 20.46 -19.87
C HIS A 3 27.29 20.65 -18.34
N PRO A 4 28.08 21.63 -17.85
CA PRO A 4 28.09 22.01 -16.45
C PRO A 4 26.69 22.39 -15.95
N TYR A 5 26.40 22.08 -14.69
CA TYR A 5 25.14 22.45 -14.05
C TYR A 5 25.01 23.97 -13.89
N ASP A 6 23.84 24.50 -14.27
CA ASP A 6 23.46 25.91 -14.10
C ASP A 6 22.28 26.00 -13.14
N SER A 7 22.51 26.50 -11.93
CA SER A 7 21.50 26.59 -10.87
C SER A 7 20.37 27.58 -11.16
N SER A 8 20.51 28.44 -12.17
CA SER A 8 19.44 29.35 -12.60
C SER A 8 18.39 28.66 -13.47
N LYS A 9 18.72 27.49 -14.03
CA LYS A 9 17.84 26.70 -14.90
C LYS A 9 17.12 25.60 -14.14
N SER A 10 15.96 25.21 -14.66
CA SER A 10 15.32 23.96 -14.23
C SER A 10 16.11 22.76 -14.71
N THR A 11 16.00 21.63 -14.03
CA THR A 11 16.64 20.37 -14.44
C THR A 11 15.61 19.41 -15.03
N LEU A 12 15.88 18.88 -16.21
CA LEU A 12 15.12 17.79 -16.81
C LEU A 12 15.90 16.49 -16.64
N VAL A 13 15.39 15.60 -15.77
CA VAL A 13 15.91 14.26 -15.57
C VAL A 13 15.40 13.34 -16.66
N LEU A 14 16.31 12.65 -17.35
CA LEU A 14 16.02 11.79 -18.49
C LEU A 14 16.19 10.32 -18.06
N CYS A 15 15.10 9.56 -18.00
CA CYS A 15 15.11 8.14 -17.60
C CYS A 15 14.98 7.23 -18.84
N ASN A 16 16.08 6.57 -19.21
CA ASN A 16 16.22 5.82 -20.45
C ASN A 16 15.31 4.58 -20.52
N SER A 17 14.92 4.16 -21.73
CA SER A 17 14.10 2.98 -22.00
C SER A 17 14.82 1.65 -21.67
N SER A 18 14.04 0.56 -21.53
CA SER A 18 14.60 -0.78 -21.24
C SER A 18 15.57 -1.20 -22.34
N GLY A 19 16.73 -1.75 -21.96
CA GLY A 19 17.77 -2.17 -22.91
C GLY A 19 18.52 -1.02 -23.60
N THR A 20 18.32 0.23 -23.16
CA THR A 20 19.05 1.41 -23.67
C THR A 20 19.99 2.00 -22.61
N SER A 21 20.64 3.12 -22.93
CA SER A 21 21.55 3.89 -22.08
C SER A 21 21.24 5.39 -22.17
N ALA A 22 22.03 6.23 -21.51
CA ALA A 22 21.99 7.68 -21.69
C ALA A 22 22.18 8.12 -23.16
N ASP A 23 22.76 7.27 -24.02
CA ASP A 23 22.95 7.53 -25.46
C ASP A 23 21.64 7.63 -26.24
N LEU A 24 20.53 7.17 -25.65
CA LEU A 24 19.18 7.39 -26.18
C LEU A 24 18.88 8.89 -26.34
N TYR A 25 19.51 9.74 -25.54
CA TYR A 25 19.27 11.18 -25.47
C TYR A 25 20.26 12.04 -26.26
N ARG A 26 21.12 11.44 -27.10
CA ARG A 26 22.13 12.16 -27.90
C ARG A 26 21.55 13.35 -28.68
N HIS A 27 20.36 13.19 -29.27
CA HIS A 27 19.71 14.27 -30.02
C HIS A 27 19.20 15.40 -29.12
N GLN A 28 18.74 15.10 -27.90
CA GLN A 28 18.35 16.11 -26.92
C GLN A 28 19.58 16.85 -26.39
N TYR A 29 20.70 16.16 -26.20
CA TYR A 29 21.96 16.80 -25.83
C TYR A 29 22.50 17.74 -26.91
N GLU A 30 22.27 17.45 -28.20
CA GLU A 30 22.64 18.32 -29.32
C GLU A 30 21.66 19.50 -29.52
N ASN A 31 20.48 19.48 -28.90
CA ASN A 31 19.47 20.50 -29.09
C ASN A 31 19.81 21.79 -28.33
N LYS A 32 20.31 22.79 -29.06
CA LYS A 32 20.76 24.08 -28.49
C LYS A 32 19.65 24.84 -27.76
N ASP A 33 18.41 24.77 -28.25
CA ASP A 33 17.31 25.51 -27.63
C ASP A 33 16.87 24.84 -26.32
N LEU A 34 16.88 23.51 -26.26
CA LEU A 34 16.62 22.78 -25.04
C LEU A 34 17.68 23.04 -23.96
N ASN A 35 18.97 23.04 -24.34
CA ASN A 35 20.08 23.33 -23.42
C ASN A 35 20.11 24.79 -22.90
N LYS A 36 19.50 25.73 -23.63
CA LYS A 36 19.27 27.09 -23.11
C LYS A 36 18.22 27.12 -22.00
N LEU A 37 17.22 26.24 -22.06
CA LEU A 37 16.07 26.25 -21.15
C LEU A 37 16.28 25.42 -19.88
N ALA A 38 17.00 24.30 -19.98
CA ALA A 38 17.12 23.36 -18.87
C ALA A 38 18.50 22.67 -18.80
N ASN A 39 18.88 22.25 -17.59
CA ASN A 39 19.94 21.27 -17.38
C ASN A 39 19.43 19.88 -17.80
N LEU A 40 20.16 19.17 -18.66
CA LEU A 40 19.81 17.82 -19.09
C LEU A 40 20.63 16.79 -18.33
N LEU A 41 19.96 16.02 -17.46
CA LEU A 41 20.59 15.00 -16.63
C LEU A 41 19.97 13.63 -16.93
N ALA A 42 20.63 12.79 -17.73
CA ALA A 42 20.26 11.38 -17.74
C ALA A 42 20.80 10.67 -16.51
N ILE A 43 19.94 9.85 -15.92
CA ILE A 43 20.30 8.91 -14.87
C ILE A 43 19.89 7.53 -15.37
N GLU A 44 20.87 6.66 -15.54
CA GLU A 44 20.61 5.30 -16.01
C GLU A 44 20.06 4.45 -14.88
N LEU A 45 19.00 3.71 -15.15
CA LEU A 45 18.41 2.82 -14.14
C LEU A 45 19.39 1.72 -13.73
N LEU A 46 19.16 1.11 -12.57
CA LEU A 46 19.93 -0.05 -12.12
C LEU A 46 19.96 -1.13 -13.21
N GLY A 47 21.16 -1.63 -13.53
CA GLY A 47 21.39 -2.64 -14.56
C GLY A 47 21.43 -2.11 -16.00
N HIS A 48 21.27 -0.81 -16.23
CA HIS A 48 21.35 -0.19 -17.55
C HIS A 48 22.64 0.61 -17.73
N GLY A 49 23.11 0.70 -18.98
CA GLY A 49 24.35 1.38 -19.34
C GLY A 49 25.51 1.02 -18.42
N GLN A 50 26.05 2.00 -17.70
CA GLN A 50 27.16 1.84 -16.76
C GLN A 50 26.71 1.70 -15.29
N THR A 51 25.42 1.84 -14.99
CA THR A 51 24.92 1.77 -13.62
C THR A 51 24.85 0.32 -13.13
N ARG A 52 25.45 0.03 -11.98
CA ARG A 52 25.49 -1.30 -11.35
C ARG A 52 25.07 -1.21 -9.88
N ALA A 53 24.37 -2.24 -9.39
CA ALA A 53 24.04 -2.41 -7.98
C ALA A 53 24.99 -3.44 -7.34
N LYS A 54 25.29 -3.29 -6.04
CA LYS A 54 25.98 -4.33 -5.26
C LYS A 54 25.08 -5.53 -4.96
N THR A 55 23.77 -5.33 -4.98
CA THR A 55 22.79 -6.40 -4.79
C THR A 55 22.46 -7.05 -6.12
N GLU A 56 22.41 -8.37 -6.15
CA GLU A 56 22.05 -9.14 -7.35
C GLU A 56 20.60 -8.83 -7.80
N ASN A 57 19.72 -8.63 -6.83
CA ASN A 57 18.31 -8.31 -7.08
C ASN A 57 18.04 -6.83 -6.77
N SER A 58 17.27 -6.18 -7.62
CA SER A 58 16.74 -4.84 -7.39
C SER A 58 15.35 -4.70 -8.01
N THR A 59 14.54 -3.79 -7.47
CA THR A 59 13.23 -3.45 -8.06
C THR A 59 13.32 -2.10 -8.73
N TYR A 60 12.37 -1.76 -9.60
CA TYR A 60 12.29 -0.43 -10.20
C TYR A 60 12.24 0.71 -9.16
N TRP A 61 11.70 0.44 -7.97
CA TRP A 61 11.70 1.42 -6.88
C TRP A 61 13.11 1.75 -6.39
N ALA A 62 14.03 0.79 -6.43
CA ALA A 62 15.43 1.05 -6.09
C ALA A 62 16.06 2.05 -7.07
N SER A 63 15.71 1.99 -8.37
CA SER A 63 16.14 3.00 -9.34
C SER A 63 15.50 4.37 -9.08
N VAL A 64 14.24 4.44 -8.61
CA VAL A 64 13.62 5.72 -8.22
C VAL A 64 14.33 6.35 -7.03
N VAL A 65 14.63 5.57 -5.99
CA VAL A 65 15.37 6.04 -4.82
C VAL A 65 16.77 6.49 -5.22
N MET A 66 17.46 5.72 -6.06
CA MET A 66 18.77 6.08 -6.60
C MET A 66 18.72 7.40 -7.37
N ASN A 67 17.70 7.64 -8.21
CA ASN A 67 17.57 8.92 -8.93
C ASN A 67 17.48 10.10 -7.96
N LEU A 68 16.73 9.97 -6.86
CA LEU A 68 16.65 11.01 -5.82
C LEU A 68 18.00 11.21 -5.12
N GLN A 69 18.70 10.12 -4.81
CA GLN A 69 20.04 10.18 -4.21
C GLN A 69 21.07 10.84 -5.13
N VAL A 70 20.98 10.59 -6.45
CA VAL A 70 21.84 11.24 -7.44
C VAL A 70 21.57 12.75 -7.48
N LEU A 71 20.30 13.17 -7.44
CA LEU A 71 19.96 14.60 -7.39
C LEU A 71 20.52 15.27 -6.13
N ASP A 72 20.42 14.62 -4.98
CA ASP A 72 20.97 15.11 -3.71
C ASP A 72 22.50 15.16 -3.74
N THR A 73 23.15 14.09 -4.23
CA THR A 73 24.62 13.99 -4.33
C THR A 73 25.22 15.00 -5.30
N LEU A 74 24.52 15.28 -6.40
CA LEU A 74 24.93 16.30 -7.38
C LEU A 74 24.52 17.72 -6.97
N ASP A 75 23.94 17.87 -5.76
CA ASP A 75 23.46 19.14 -5.22
C ASP A 75 22.50 19.88 -6.16
N ILE A 76 21.65 19.14 -6.90
CA ILE A 76 20.71 19.73 -7.86
C ILE A 76 19.64 20.50 -7.09
N LYS A 77 19.60 21.82 -7.30
CA LYS A 77 18.62 22.73 -6.71
C LYS A 77 17.56 23.17 -7.72
N GLY A 78 16.47 23.74 -7.20
CA GLY A 78 15.41 24.35 -8.00
C GLY A 78 14.36 23.36 -8.52
N LYS A 79 13.71 23.72 -9.64
CA LYS A 79 12.64 22.91 -10.22
C LYS A 79 13.21 21.74 -11.01
N VAL A 80 12.71 20.54 -10.72
CA VAL A 80 13.09 19.30 -11.41
C VAL A 80 11.87 18.75 -12.15
N PHE A 81 12.07 18.44 -13.43
CA PHE A 81 11.12 17.76 -14.30
C PHE A 81 11.68 16.38 -14.67
N VAL A 82 10.82 15.43 -15.04
CA VAL A 82 11.24 14.09 -15.43
C VAL A 82 10.63 13.74 -16.78
N LEU A 83 11.46 13.23 -17.70
CA LEU A 83 11.05 12.64 -18.96
C LEU A 83 11.45 11.16 -18.96
N GLY A 84 10.47 10.27 -19.10
CA GLY A 84 10.70 8.83 -19.25
C GLY A 84 9.91 8.30 -20.45
N THR A 85 10.48 7.35 -21.17
CA THR A 85 9.83 6.67 -22.30
C THR A 85 9.75 5.16 -22.01
N SER A 86 8.64 4.53 -22.37
CA SER A 86 8.44 3.06 -22.28
C SER A 86 8.35 2.42 -20.87
N GLN A 87 8.50 3.17 -19.77
CA GLN A 87 8.61 2.61 -18.41
C GLN A 87 7.63 3.20 -17.38
N GLY A 88 6.66 3.99 -17.83
CA GLY A 88 5.43 4.14 -17.05
C GLY A 88 4.82 2.76 -16.84
N THR A 89 4.14 2.55 -15.72
CA THR A 89 3.31 1.35 -15.49
C THR A 89 1.84 1.75 -15.61
N PRO A 90 1.36 2.18 -16.81
CA PRO A 90 -0.03 2.58 -16.99
C PRO A 90 -1.00 1.40 -16.83
N SER A 91 -0.52 0.16 -16.91
CA SER A 91 -1.32 -1.07 -16.89
C SER A 91 -1.16 -1.90 -15.60
N PHE A 92 -0.72 -1.29 -14.50
CA PHE A 92 -0.58 -2.03 -13.24
C PHE A 92 -1.92 -2.66 -12.83
N LYS A 93 -1.89 -3.97 -12.60
CA LYS A 93 -2.90 -4.73 -11.87
C LYS A 93 -2.16 -5.74 -10.99
N PRO A 94 -2.53 -5.92 -9.71
CA PRO A 94 -2.12 -7.10 -8.97
C PRO A 94 -2.42 -8.38 -9.75
N ALA A 95 -1.55 -9.39 -9.58
CA ALA A 95 -1.74 -10.70 -10.18
C ALA A 95 -3.06 -11.33 -9.70
N ASN A 96 -3.66 -12.24 -10.49
CA ASN A 96 -4.95 -12.81 -10.15
C ASN A 96 -4.92 -13.57 -8.82
N GLU A 97 -3.79 -14.21 -8.53
CA GLU A 97 -3.48 -14.93 -7.31
C GLU A 97 -3.60 -14.03 -6.07
N PHE A 98 -3.28 -12.75 -6.20
CA PHE A 98 -3.45 -11.79 -5.11
C PHE A 98 -4.93 -11.61 -4.75
N TYR A 99 -5.83 -11.51 -5.73
CA TYR A 99 -7.26 -11.41 -5.44
C TYR A 99 -7.85 -12.71 -4.90
N HIS A 100 -7.37 -13.86 -5.39
CA HIS A 100 -7.74 -15.16 -4.82
C HIS A 100 -7.31 -15.27 -3.36
N PHE A 101 -6.08 -14.83 -3.05
CA PHE A 101 -5.59 -14.75 -1.67
C PHE A 101 -6.47 -13.85 -0.81
N MET A 102 -6.74 -12.61 -1.23
CA MET A 102 -7.61 -11.67 -0.50
C MET A 102 -8.99 -12.27 -0.22
N ASN A 103 -9.62 -12.85 -1.24
CA ASN A 103 -10.91 -13.49 -1.13
C ASN A 103 -10.86 -14.66 -0.12
N PHE A 104 -9.90 -15.56 -0.26
CA PHE A 104 -9.72 -16.71 0.64
C PHE A 104 -9.51 -16.26 2.09
N THR A 105 -8.62 -15.29 2.33
CA THR A 105 -8.35 -14.81 3.69
C THR A 105 -9.54 -14.06 4.31
N GLY A 106 -10.34 -13.40 3.48
CA GLY A 106 -11.50 -12.63 3.91
C GLY A 106 -12.74 -13.49 4.16
N PHE A 107 -13.20 -14.20 3.14
CA PHE A 107 -14.47 -14.95 3.18
C PHE A 107 -14.29 -16.43 3.53
N GLY A 108 -13.07 -16.96 3.59
CA GLY A 108 -12.78 -18.35 3.94
C GLY A 108 -12.76 -19.32 2.76
N LYS A 109 -12.84 -20.62 3.06
CA LYS A 109 -12.92 -21.71 2.07
C LYS A 109 -14.34 -21.76 1.50
N ASP A 110 -14.55 -21.14 0.33
CA ASP A 110 -15.61 -21.39 -0.67
C ASP A 110 -15.90 -20.12 -1.47
N ILE A 111 -15.20 -19.91 -2.60
CA ILE A 111 -15.47 -18.71 -3.42
C ILE A 111 -15.30 -19.04 -4.91
N PRO A 112 -16.43 -19.36 -5.54
CA PRO A 112 -16.93 -18.43 -6.53
C PRO A 112 -18.39 -18.10 -6.25
N THR A 113 -18.68 -17.46 -5.12
CA THR A 113 -19.93 -16.72 -4.97
C THR A 113 -19.91 -15.52 -5.91
N GLU A 114 -21.08 -15.06 -6.36
CA GLU A 114 -21.19 -13.83 -7.16
C GLU A 114 -20.51 -12.63 -6.45
N ASP A 115 -20.54 -12.63 -5.11
CA ASP A 115 -19.87 -11.67 -4.26
C ASP A 115 -18.34 -11.72 -4.39
N GLY A 116 -17.74 -12.91 -4.44
CA GLY A 116 -16.31 -13.07 -4.66
C GLY A 116 -15.85 -12.50 -6.01
N LYS A 117 -16.63 -12.75 -7.07
CA LYS A 117 -16.38 -12.18 -8.41
C LYS A 117 -16.55 -10.65 -8.39
N PHE A 118 -17.55 -10.16 -7.67
CA PHE A 118 -17.78 -8.73 -7.48
C PHE A 118 -16.56 -8.06 -6.81
N TRP A 119 -16.07 -8.60 -5.69
CA TRP A 119 -14.95 -8.02 -4.95
C TRP A 119 -13.62 -8.08 -5.72
N VAL A 120 -13.39 -9.12 -6.54
CA VAL A 120 -12.27 -9.16 -7.48
C VAL A 120 -12.34 -7.99 -8.46
N LYS A 121 -13.49 -7.80 -9.12
CA LYS A 121 -13.68 -6.70 -10.09
C LYS A 121 -13.58 -5.33 -9.42
N ALA A 122 -14.15 -5.17 -8.23
CA ALA A 122 -14.08 -3.93 -7.47
C ALA A 122 -12.64 -3.57 -7.08
N THR A 123 -11.86 -4.55 -6.61
CA THR A 123 -10.46 -4.35 -6.23
C THR A 123 -9.58 -4.07 -7.45
N GLN A 124 -9.79 -4.81 -8.55
CA GLN A 124 -9.11 -4.55 -9.83
C GLN A 124 -9.35 -3.12 -10.32
N LYS A 125 -10.59 -2.62 -10.23
CA LYS A 125 -10.92 -1.24 -10.59
C LYS A 125 -10.23 -0.23 -9.68
N ASN A 126 -10.15 -0.50 -8.38
CA ASN A 126 -9.55 0.42 -7.41
C ASN A 126 -8.02 0.51 -7.54
N TRP A 127 -7.37 -0.58 -7.95
CA TRP A 127 -5.91 -0.68 -8.03
C TRP A 127 -5.40 -0.75 -9.47
N ASP A 128 -6.14 -0.17 -10.41
CA ASP A 128 -5.75 -0.10 -11.82
C ASP A 128 -4.76 1.04 -12.10
N GLY A 129 -3.77 0.73 -12.95
CA GLY A 129 -2.82 1.70 -13.47
C GLY A 129 -1.94 2.37 -12.41
N ASP A 130 -1.37 3.52 -12.78
CA ASP A 130 -0.31 4.17 -12.01
C ASP A 130 -0.80 4.74 -10.66
N ASP A 131 -2.01 5.29 -10.65
CA ASP A 131 -2.69 5.75 -9.43
C ASP A 131 -3.07 4.58 -8.51
N GLY A 132 -3.65 3.52 -9.07
CA GLY A 132 -3.98 2.30 -8.34
C GLY A 132 -2.76 1.63 -7.70
N ARG A 133 -1.61 1.61 -8.40
CA ARG A 133 -0.33 1.13 -7.85
C ARG A 133 0.09 1.92 -6.62
N ARG A 134 0.01 3.26 -6.68
CA ARG A 134 0.37 4.13 -5.55
C ARG A 134 -0.56 3.90 -4.36
N ARG A 135 -1.87 3.78 -4.59
CA ARG A 135 -2.85 3.43 -3.54
C ARG A 135 -2.56 2.08 -2.92
N ALA A 136 -2.45 1.02 -3.72
CA ALA A 136 -2.18 -0.33 -3.24
C ALA A 136 -0.92 -0.38 -2.37
N ARG A 137 0.17 0.28 -2.84
CA ARG A 137 1.41 0.42 -2.07
C ARG A 137 1.19 1.10 -0.72
N MET A 138 0.53 2.26 -0.70
CA MET A 138 0.31 3.01 0.55
C MET A 138 -0.61 2.25 1.51
N CYS A 139 -1.66 1.60 1.02
CA CYS A 139 -2.53 0.73 1.83
C CYS A 139 -1.72 -0.40 2.47
N ALA A 140 -0.87 -1.09 1.71
CA ALA A 140 -0.05 -2.19 2.22
C ALA A 140 0.98 -1.72 3.27
N ILE A 141 1.63 -0.58 3.05
CA ILE A 141 2.56 0.02 4.02
C ILE A 141 1.83 0.37 5.31
N ASN A 142 0.70 1.06 5.22
CA ASN A 142 -0.08 1.46 6.40
C ASN A 142 -0.63 0.24 7.14
N LEU A 143 -1.06 -0.79 6.42
CA LEU A 143 -1.53 -2.02 7.06
C LEU A 143 -0.41 -2.75 7.80
N ARG A 144 0.79 -2.86 7.20
CA ARG A 144 1.94 -3.54 7.80
C ARG A 144 2.57 -2.76 8.95
N ASN A 145 2.69 -1.45 8.81
CA ASN A 145 3.46 -0.59 9.71
C ASN A 145 2.57 0.26 10.63
N ARG A 146 1.29 -0.12 10.81
CA ARG A 146 0.42 0.56 11.78
C ARG A 146 0.98 0.38 13.20
N ASP A 147 1.00 1.46 13.97
CA ASP A 147 1.36 1.40 15.37
C ASP A 147 0.38 0.52 16.15
N GLY A 148 0.91 -0.23 17.12
CA GLY A 148 0.08 -1.02 18.02
C GLY A 148 -0.83 -0.16 18.89
N LEU A 149 -1.98 -0.71 19.28
CA LEU A 149 -2.89 -0.10 20.26
C LEU A 149 -2.69 -0.64 21.68
N HIS A 150 -1.93 -1.73 21.86
CA HIS A 150 -1.85 -2.47 23.15
C HIS A 150 -1.48 -1.58 24.34
N SER A 151 -0.51 -0.68 24.17
CA SER A 151 -0.08 0.25 25.22
C SER A 151 -1.12 1.32 25.60
N ARG A 152 -2.26 1.38 24.90
CA ARG A 152 -3.33 2.35 25.09
C ARG A 152 -4.69 1.70 25.37
N LEU A 153 -4.78 0.36 25.33
CA LEU A 153 -6.06 -0.32 25.57
C LEU A 153 -6.57 -0.13 27.02
N PHE A 154 -5.67 0.17 27.96
CA PHE A 154 -6.06 0.53 29.33
C PHE A 154 -6.83 1.85 29.41
N ASP A 155 -6.70 2.78 28.44
CA ASP A 155 -7.45 4.04 28.45
C ASP A 155 -8.94 3.85 28.08
N VAL A 156 -9.34 2.65 27.62
CA VAL A 156 -10.71 2.36 27.19
C VAL A 156 -11.60 2.14 28.42
N GLY A 157 -12.33 3.19 28.82
CA GLY A 157 -13.26 3.19 29.97
C GLY A 157 -14.72 2.87 29.63
N ILE A 158 -15.02 2.36 28.43
CA ILE A 158 -16.39 2.07 27.95
C ILE A 158 -16.60 0.58 27.73
N PRO A 159 -17.85 0.08 27.74
CA PRO A 159 -18.14 -1.31 27.38
C PRO A 159 -17.59 -1.68 25.99
N VAL A 160 -17.02 -2.88 25.87
CA VAL A 160 -16.41 -3.41 24.65
C VAL A 160 -17.06 -4.73 24.28
N LEU A 161 -17.55 -4.83 23.03
CA LEU A 161 -17.90 -6.08 22.39
C LEU A 161 -16.88 -6.39 21.30
N TRP A 162 -16.18 -7.51 21.45
CA TRP A 162 -15.30 -8.07 20.42
C TRP A 162 -15.95 -9.32 19.83
N LEU A 163 -16.24 -9.30 18.53
CA LEU A 163 -16.72 -10.47 17.79
C LEU A 163 -15.57 -11.08 16.99
N HIS A 164 -15.32 -12.37 17.14
CA HIS A 164 -14.23 -13.06 16.44
C HIS A 164 -14.72 -14.36 15.82
N GLY A 165 -14.35 -14.63 14.57
CA GLY A 165 -14.71 -15.88 13.89
C GLY A 165 -13.70 -16.99 14.17
N ASP A 166 -14.16 -18.21 14.46
CA ASP A 166 -13.27 -19.35 14.74
C ASP A 166 -12.57 -19.95 13.52
N GLN A 167 -12.95 -19.53 12.30
CA GLN A 167 -12.32 -19.87 11.03
C GLN A 167 -11.57 -18.67 10.41
N ASP A 168 -11.27 -17.64 11.20
CA ASP A 168 -10.41 -16.54 10.76
C ASP A 168 -8.96 -17.05 10.58
N VAL A 169 -8.51 -17.09 9.32
CA VAL A 169 -7.16 -17.54 8.94
C VAL A 169 -6.12 -16.42 9.01
N VAL A 170 -6.53 -15.18 9.27
CA VAL A 170 -5.67 -14.01 9.41
C VAL A 170 -5.30 -13.79 10.88
N TYR A 171 -6.28 -13.88 11.79
CA TYR A 171 -6.09 -13.68 13.22
C TYR A 171 -6.72 -14.80 14.04
N SER A 172 -5.96 -15.35 14.99
CA SER A 172 -6.42 -16.49 15.78
C SER A 172 -7.38 -16.06 16.90
N VAL A 173 -8.28 -16.97 17.30
CA VAL A 173 -9.11 -16.80 18.50
C VAL A 173 -8.24 -16.63 19.76
N ALA A 174 -7.09 -17.32 19.84
CA ALA A 174 -6.18 -17.22 20.97
C ALA A 174 -5.63 -15.79 21.14
N ASN A 175 -5.31 -15.09 20.04
CA ASN A 175 -4.94 -13.68 20.09
C ASN A 175 -6.07 -12.84 20.69
N ALA A 176 -7.31 -13.00 20.22
CA ALA A 176 -8.45 -12.26 20.76
C ALA A 176 -8.69 -12.56 22.25
N GLN A 177 -8.53 -13.81 22.68
CA GLN A 177 -8.66 -14.23 24.08
C GLN A 177 -7.60 -13.60 24.99
N GLU A 178 -6.36 -13.44 24.51
CA GLU A 178 -5.31 -12.77 25.28
C GLU A 178 -5.48 -11.25 25.26
N GLU A 179 -5.82 -10.68 24.10
CA GLU A 179 -5.84 -9.22 23.92
C GLU A 179 -7.09 -8.56 24.52
N ILE A 180 -8.22 -9.27 24.63
CA ILE A 180 -9.40 -8.75 25.35
C ILE A 180 -9.10 -8.44 26.83
N LYS A 181 -8.11 -9.13 27.43
CA LYS A 181 -7.69 -8.90 28.83
C LYS A 181 -7.00 -7.54 29.01
N LEU A 182 -6.56 -6.91 27.93
CA LEU A 182 -5.86 -5.61 27.98
C LEU A 182 -6.82 -4.43 28.20
N PHE A 183 -8.13 -4.62 28.04
CA PHE A 183 -9.16 -3.61 28.32
C PHE A 183 -9.46 -3.49 29.83
N VAL A 184 -8.43 -3.28 30.64
CA VAL A 184 -8.48 -3.38 32.11
C VAL A 184 -9.43 -2.37 32.79
N ASN A 185 -9.70 -1.23 32.14
CA ASN A 185 -10.60 -0.20 32.66
C ASN A 185 -11.99 -0.22 31.99
N SER A 186 -12.24 -1.17 31.09
CA SER A 186 -13.59 -1.34 30.52
C SER A 186 -14.52 -1.91 31.59
N PRO A 187 -15.71 -1.31 31.81
CA PRO A 187 -16.69 -1.83 32.77
C PRO A 187 -17.29 -3.18 32.33
N ASP A 188 -17.16 -3.53 31.04
CA ASP A 188 -17.56 -4.82 30.49
C ASP A 188 -16.88 -5.04 29.13
N ALA A 189 -15.81 -5.82 29.11
CA ALA A 189 -15.15 -6.27 27.89
C ALA A 189 -15.49 -7.74 27.62
N THR A 190 -16.28 -7.98 26.59
CA THR A 190 -16.75 -9.32 26.21
C THR A 190 -16.22 -9.72 24.84
N LEU A 191 -15.54 -10.87 24.78
CA LEU A 191 -15.23 -11.58 23.55
C LEU A 191 -16.32 -12.63 23.27
N GLN A 192 -16.95 -12.54 22.10
CA GLN A 192 -17.86 -13.56 21.60
C GLN A 192 -17.26 -14.19 20.33
N VAL A 193 -16.99 -15.50 20.42
CA VAL A 193 -16.53 -16.28 19.27
C VAL A 193 -17.74 -16.77 18.47
N ILE A 194 -17.71 -16.58 17.15
CA ILE A 194 -18.76 -16.99 16.22
C ILE A 194 -18.29 -18.20 15.43
N GLU A 195 -19.04 -19.30 15.57
CA GLU A 195 -18.76 -20.59 14.93
C GLU A 195 -18.89 -20.54 13.40
N GLY A 196 -17.92 -21.16 12.73
CA GLY A 196 -17.76 -21.13 11.28
C GLY A 196 -17.47 -19.75 10.71
N GLY A 197 -17.06 -18.78 11.54
CA GLY A 197 -16.87 -17.39 11.15
C GLY A 197 -15.50 -17.14 10.52
N PRO A 198 -15.40 -16.69 9.25
CA PRO A 198 -14.15 -16.24 8.66
C PRO A 198 -13.83 -14.78 9.03
N HIS A 199 -12.75 -14.21 8.48
CA HIS A 199 -12.27 -12.86 8.79
C HIS A 199 -13.31 -11.76 8.49
N TYR A 200 -14.06 -11.86 7.39
CA TYR A 200 -15.11 -10.91 7.01
C TYR A 200 -16.45 -11.24 7.68
N LEU A 201 -16.40 -11.39 9.00
CA LEU A 201 -17.48 -11.90 9.84
C LEU A 201 -18.81 -11.19 9.65
N LYS A 202 -18.80 -9.85 9.61
CA LYS A 202 -20.01 -9.02 9.39
C LYS A 202 -20.74 -9.31 8.08
N TYR A 203 -20.00 -9.79 7.08
CA TYR A 203 -20.56 -10.12 5.77
C TYR A 203 -21.07 -11.55 5.76
N THR A 204 -20.24 -12.49 6.20
CA THR A 204 -20.49 -13.93 6.09
C THR A 204 -21.40 -14.49 7.19
N LYS A 205 -21.48 -13.81 8.33
CA LYS A 205 -22.26 -14.19 9.53
C LYS A 205 -23.13 -13.02 10.00
N ALA A 206 -23.75 -12.31 9.05
CA ALA A 206 -24.51 -11.09 9.31
C ALA A 206 -25.59 -11.28 10.39
N LYS A 207 -26.35 -12.38 10.34
CA LYS A 207 -27.42 -12.67 11.33
C LYS A 207 -26.87 -12.80 12.75
N GLU A 208 -25.77 -13.51 12.92
CA GLU A 208 -25.12 -13.74 14.20
C GLU A 208 -24.49 -12.45 14.75
N VAL A 209 -23.86 -11.67 13.86
CA VAL A 209 -23.30 -10.35 14.20
C VAL A 209 -24.41 -9.38 14.60
N ASP A 210 -25.50 -9.29 13.84
CA ASP A 210 -26.64 -8.42 14.13
C ASP A 210 -27.32 -8.78 15.45
N ALA A 211 -27.46 -10.07 15.76
CA ALA A 211 -27.98 -10.53 17.03
C ALA A 211 -27.08 -10.13 18.21
N ALA A 212 -25.76 -10.28 18.07
CA ALA A 212 -24.80 -9.89 19.09
C ALA A 212 -24.81 -8.37 19.33
N LEU A 213 -24.82 -7.58 18.26
CA LEU A 213 -24.94 -6.12 18.31
C LEU A 213 -26.24 -5.70 18.98
N THR A 214 -27.38 -6.28 18.59
CA THR A 214 -28.70 -5.97 19.16
C THR A 214 -28.71 -6.23 20.67
N LYS A 215 -28.17 -7.37 21.12
CA LYS A 215 -28.04 -7.69 22.54
C LYS A 215 -27.17 -6.69 23.29
N PHE A 216 -26.02 -6.34 22.72
CA PHE A 216 -25.09 -5.37 23.32
C PHE A 216 -25.70 -3.97 23.41
N PHE A 217 -26.29 -3.46 22.33
CA PHE A 217 -26.97 -2.16 22.33
C PHE A 217 -28.14 -2.15 23.31
N SER A 218 -28.96 -3.20 23.35
CA SER A 218 -30.09 -3.27 24.29
C SER A 218 -29.65 -3.16 25.76
N LYS A 219 -28.45 -3.65 26.08
CA LYS A 219 -27.85 -3.56 27.43
C LYS A 219 -27.38 -2.15 27.77
N TYR A 220 -26.71 -1.45 26.85
CA TYR A 220 -26.01 -0.19 27.15
C TYR A 220 -26.70 1.09 26.67
N ILE A 221 -27.61 1.01 25.70
CA ILE A 221 -28.25 2.22 25.13
C ILE A 221 -29.07 3.00 26.16
N LYS A 222 -29.56 2.33 27.22
CA LYS A 222 -30.26 2.96 28.35
C LYS A 222 -29.32 3.61 29.37
N GLN A 223 -28.02 3.29 29.33
CA GLN A 223 -27.02 3.75 30.29
C GLN A 223 -26.13 4.88 29.74
N ALA A 224 -26.20 5.15 28.43
CA ALA A 224 -25.48 6.24 27.80
C ALA A 224 -26.10 7.58 28.21
N LYS A 225 -25.44 8.30 29.12
CA LYS A 225 -25.62 9.76 29.20
C LYS A 225 -24.87 10.35 28.01
N LEU A 226 -25.59 11.03 27.13
CA LEU A 226 -25.01 11.90 26.10
C LEU A 226 -24.15 12.99 26.74
#